data_AF-A0A8S1DWI7-F1
#
_entry.id   AF-A0A8S1DWI7-F1
#
_cell.length_a   1.000
_cell.length_b   1.000
_cell.length_c   1.000
_cell.angle_alpha   90.00
_cell.angle_beta   90.00
_cell.angle_gamma   90.00
#
_symmetry.space_group_name_H-M   'P 1'
#
loop_
_entity.id
_entity.type
_entity.pdbx_description
1 polymer ?
#
loop_
_entity_poly.entity_id
_entity_poly.type
_entity_poly.pdbx_seq_one_letter_code
_entity_poly.pdbx_strand_id
1 'polypeptide(L)'
;MSSFLLLLGLLLGLSAASINFTTVFEWTSIDFVWPSEDFKKEAERKGNYNGKKTLPEEHVIYGERLFISLYNTSKHPSPFTLTWLPLTESSKSPKLNPFPSWVYHEIGNCRTMQQIKGMVVDVCGRLWAVDNGNTICPGKLWIFDLTEGDSVSLVHQFTNDTVNHAYKYRDLKSLVLDDKQNDTLAYIPDYTSKKMVVFSLKKNISWAIEIKNIHISSIALSPIRGNQVIYLGSWKESKLFSVPLSDLRRGSTSTSLTPSQVISNMTARSFRMLLDDKGKLYFDLESLNYVGAWDTTAPFKQEIFYQDERPAIHPFYRFKFGFAFDACNNLWILTRRLDKSTHIRILRAAVGAKSYLYYDCITPKRCGRIPPSYPSYLTKKYELTTVKPTKIPQTSKTVKVFIQTTAVQVIPTEKPQPKEETPSLLWGLFDVDPIEKSHLIIALICFILFNLILFYIILWLALWVKGLKKTINRSKKETQEMSGFPSEPATSYYEVQHERLDEDIYDDVGPSITTTSRF
;
A
#
# COMPACT_ATOMS: atom_id res chain seq x y z
N MET A 1 3.46 47.84 9.53
CA MET A 1 2.94 47.06 8.37
C MET A 1 3.91 45.96 7.92
N SER A 2 5.22 46.21 7.82
CA SER A 2 6.23 45.20 7.41
C SER A 2 6.23 43.90 8.24
N SER A 3 6.11 43.99 9.57
CA SER A 3 6.10 42.80 10.45
C SER A 3 4.83 41.95 10.36
N PHE A 4 3.70 42.52 9.90
CA PHE A 4 2.44 41.80 9.74
C PHE A 4 2.40 41.02 8.41
N LEU A 5 3.04 41.56 7.38
CA LEU A 5 3.23 40.89 6.08
C LEU A 5 4.25 39.74 6.17
N LEU A 6 5.29 39.86 7.01
CA LEU A 6 6.21 38.77 7.32
C LEU A 6 5.54 37.63 8.10
N LEU A 7 4.66 37.95 9.06
CA LEU A 7 3.90 36.92 9.79
C LEU A 7 2.84 36.25 8.90
N LEU A 8 2.16 37.00 8.04
CA LEU A 8 1.21 36.45 7.06
C LEU A 8 1.92 35.60 6.00
N GLY A 9 3.13 36.00 5.58
CA GLY A 9 4.00 35.19 4.71
C GLY A 9 4.52 33.91 5.38
N LEU A 10 4.79 33.93 6.68
CA LEU A 10 5.15 32.75 7.47
C LEU A 10 3.96 31.82 7.75
N LEU A 11 2.75 32.39 7.95
CA LEU A 11 1.51 31.63 8.16
C LEU A 11 0.94 31.04 6.85
N LEU A 12 1.15 31.70 5.72
CA LEU A 12 0.83 31.18 4.38
C LEU A 12 1.90 30.20 3.86
N GLY A 13 3.11 30.21 4.44
CA GLY A 13 4.24 29.37 4.03
C GLY A 13 4.30 27.97 4.66
N LEU A 14 3.36 27.60 5.54
CA LEU A 14 3.41 26.34 6.31
C LEU A 14 2.08 25.56 6.33
N SER A 15 1.21 25.74 5.33
CA SER A 15 0.22 24.71 5.04
C SER A 15 0.84 23.72 4.04
N ALA A 16 1.72 22.85 4.54
CA ALA A 16 1.90 21.58 3.85
C ALA A 16 0.54 20.88 3.96
N ALA A 17 -0.23 20.85 2.87
CA ALA A 17 -1.50 20.15 2.84
C ALA A 17 -1.26 18.71 3.32
N SER A 18 -1.82 18.36 4.47
CA SER A 18 -1.70 17.01 5.01
C SER A 18 -2.43 16.06 4.08
N ILE A 19 -1.71 15.05 3.56
CA ILE A 19 -2.32 14.02 2.73
C ILE A 19 -3.22 13.17 3.64
N ASN A 20 -4.53 13.28 3.44
CA ASN A 20 -5.51 12.59 4.25
C ASN A 20 -5.90 11.27 3.61
N PHE A 21 -5.61 10.17 4.31
CA PHE A 21 -6.04 8.84 3.91
C PHE A 21 -7.47 8.56 4.38
N THR A 22 -8.29 8.03 3.49
CA THR A 22 -9.65 7.59 3.78
C THR A 22 -9.73 6.08 3.67
N THR A 23 -10.38 5.42 4.64
CA THR A 23 -10.64 3.97 4.57
C THR A 23 -11.77 3.71 3.56
N VAL A 24 -11.42 3.13 2.42
CA VAL A 24 -12.39 2.78 1.38
C VAL A 24 -13.05 1.45 1.71
N PHE A 25 -12.26 0.43 2.00
CA PHE A 25 -12.73 -0.89 2.43
C PHE A 25 -12.01 -1.37 3.68
N GLU A 26 -12.69 -2.17 4.47
CA GLU A 26 -12.17 -2.80 5.68
C GLU A 26 -12.80 -4.18 5.86
N TRP A 27 -12.00 -5.17 6.24
CA TRP A 27 -12.48 -6.52 6.56
C TRP A 27 -11.94 -6.93 7.92
N THR A 28 -12.75 -7.69 8.65
CA THR A 28 -12.36 -8.51 9.81
C THR A 28 -12.37 -10.00 9.49
N SER A 29 -13.05 -10.36 8.39
CA SER A 29 -13.12 -11.67 7.75
C SER A 29 -13.40 -11.45 6.27
N ILE A 30 -12.63 -12.08 5.40
CA ILE A 30 -12.87 -12.08 3.95
C ILE A 30 -13.90 -13.16 3.62
N ASP A 31 -14.85 -12.85 2.74
CA ASP A 31 -15.75 -13.84 2.13
C ASP A 31 -15.79 -13.62 0.61
N PHE A 32 -16.29 -14.62 -0.11
CA PHE A 32 -16.29 -14.64 -1.57
C PHE A 32 -17.69 -14.71 -2.15
N VAL A 33 -17.81 -14.34 -3.42
CA VAL A 33 -18.94 -14.76 -4.25
C VAL A 33 -18.70 -16.20 -4.67
N TRP A 34 -19.37 -17.13 -3.98
CA TRP A 34 -19.17 -18.56 -4.14
C TRP A 34 -19.95 -19.16 -5.31
N PRO A 35 -19.43 -20.20 -5.98
CA PRO A 35 -20.18 -20.92 -7.01
C PRO A 35 -21.47 -21.55 -6.47
N SER A 36 -21.41 -22.08 -5.24
CA SER A 36 -22.55 -22.57 -4.47
C SER A 36 -22.21 -22.59 -2.98
N GLU A 37 -23.23 -22.66 -2.14
CA GLU A 37 -23.04 -22.78 -0.69
C GLU A 37 -22.37 -24.11 -0.31
N ASP A 38 -22.62 -25.19 -1.06
CA ASP A 38 -21.96 -26.48 -0.85
C ASP A 38 -20.46 -26.40 -1.16
N PHE A 39 -20.07 -25.64 -2.19
CA PHE A 39 -18.66 -25.40 -2.49
C PHE A 39 -17.96 -24.67 -1.33
N LYS A 40 -18.64 -23.66 -0.74
CA LYS A 40 -18.14 -22.95 0.45
C LYS A 40 -17.95 -23.91 1.63
N LYS A 41 -19.00 -24.65 1.99
CA LYS A 41 -18.97 -25.61 3.12
C LYS A 41 -17.89 -26.66 2.95
N GLU A 42 -17.71 -27.16 1.74
CA GLU A 42 -16.67 -28.15 1.44
C GLU A 42 -15.26 -27.55 1.57
N ALA A 43 -15.04 -26.31 1.12
CA ALA A 43 -13.78 -25.61 1.29
C ALA A 43 -13.46 -25.37 2.78
N GLU A 44 -14.46 -25.01 3.59
CA GLU A 44 -14.31 -24.87 5.05
C GLU A 44 -14.00 -26.21 5.71
N ARG A 45 -14.76 -27.26 5.37
CA ARG A 45 -14.59 -28.62 5.91
C ARG A 45 -13.21 -29.21 5.59
N LYS A 46 -12.70 -28.97 4.39
CA LYS A 46 -11.34 -29.37 3.97
C LYS A 46 -10.24 -28.49 4.56
N GLY A 47 -10.57 -27.37 5.21
CA GLY A 47 -9.60 -26.39 5.69
C GLY A 47 -8.95 -25.55 4.59
N ASN A 48 -9.50 -25.58 3.38
CA ASN A 48 -9.05 -24.80 2.22
C ASN A 48 -9.57 -23.35 2.24
N TYR A 49 -10.48 -23.03 3.16
CA TYR A 49 -10.98 -21.68 3.38
C TYR A 49 -11.22 -21.41 4.87
N ASN A 50 -10.83 -20.21 5.30
CA ASN A 50 -11.23 -19.64 6.59
C ASN A 50 -11.16 -18.11 6.48
N GLY A 51 -12.31 -17.45 6.39
CA GLY A 51 -12.37 -16.00 6.15
C GLY A 51 -11.61 -15.14 7.16
N LYS A 52 -11.51 -15.57 8.43
CA LYS A 52 -10.74 -14.88 9.48
C LYS A 52 -9.23 -15.06 9.34
N LYS A 53 -8.77 -16.03 8.53
CA LYS A 53 -7.35 -16.32 8.28
C LYS A 53 -6.92 -15.97 6.86
N THR A 54 -7.84 -15.84 5.91
CA THR A 54 -7.57 -15.42 4.53
C THR A 54 -6.93 -14.04 4.52
N LEU A 55 -5.77 -13.92 3.86
CA LEU A 55 -4.90 -12.76 4.03
C LEU A 55 -4.46 -12.18 2.66
N PRO A 56 -4.81 -10.92 2.34
CA PRO A 56 -4.42 -10.26 1.09
C PRO A 56 -2.94 -9.99 0.97
N GLU A 57 -2.36 -10.27 -0.19
CA GLU A 57 -0.93 -10.15 -0.45
C GLU A 57 -0.56 -8.88 -1.23
N GLU A 58 -1.24 -8.62 -2.33
CA GLU A 58 -1.03 -7.44 -3.17
C GLU A 58 -2.37 -6.94 -3.68
N HIS A 59 -2.43 -5.66 -4.03
CA HIS A 59 -3.58 -5.10 -4.73
C HIS A 59 -3.14 -4.20 -5.88
N VAL A 60 -4.01 -4.08 -6.88
CA VAL A 60 -3.86 -3.13 -8.00
C VAL A 60 -5.22 -2.55 -8.36
N ILE A 61 -5.23 -1.34 -8.90
CA ILE A 61 -6.45 -0.66 -9.35
C ILE A 61 -6.42 -0.56 -10.87
N TYR A 62 -7.55 -0.87 -11.52
CA TYR A 62 -7.73 -0.59 -12.95
C TYR A 62 -9.20 -0.29 -13.25
N GLY A 63 -9.44 0.85 -13.90
CA GLY A 63 -10.80 1.39 -14.06
C GLY A 63 -11.50 1.52 -12.71
N GLU A 64 -12.72 1.02 -12.63
CA GLU A 64 -13.51 1.00 -11.38
C GLU A 64 -13.36 -0.32 -10.61
N ARG A 65 -12.24 -1.03 -10.75
CA ARG A 65 -12.02 -2.34 -10.12
C ARG A 65 -10.78 -2.35 -9.25
N LEU A 66 -10.93 -2.92 -8.06
CA LEU A 66 -9.84 -3.30 -7.16
C LEU A 66 -9.57 -4.79 -7.32
N PHE A 67 -8.36 -5.14 -7.74
CA PHE A 67 -7.88 -6.52 -7.79
C PHE A 67 -7.05 -6.82 -6.56
N ILE A 68 -7.24 -7.99 -5.97
CA ILE A 68 -6.59 -8.41 -4.74
C ILE A 68 -6.08 -9.84 -4.91
N SER A 69 -4.78 -10.04 -4.70
CA SER A 69 -4.21 -11.38 -4.55
C SER A 69 -4.26 -11.84 -3.10
N LEU A 70 -4.42 -13.14 -2.89
CA LEU A 70 -4.59 -13.74 -1.57
C LEU A 70 -3.59 -14.87 -1.37
N TYR A 71 -3.07 -14.99 -0.15
CA TYR A 71 -2.30 -16.18 0.24
C TYR A 71 -3.19 -17.42 0.21
N ASN A 72 -2.60 -18.54 -0.20
CA ASN A 72 -3.15 -19.87 -0.16
C ASN A 72 -2.13 -20.80 0.54
N THR A 73 -2.13 -20.75 1.87
CA THR A 73 -1.26 -21.56 2.73
C THR A 73 -2.08 -22.19 3.85
N SER A 74 -1.54 -23.20 4.53
CA SER A 74 -2.22 -23.79 5.69
C SER A 74 -2.50 -22.78 6.82
N LYS A 75 -1.68 -21.74 6.96
CA LYS A 75 -1.89 -20.65 7.94
C LYS A 75 -2.92 -19.63 7.47
N HIS A 76 -2.92 -19.34 6.17
CA HIS A 76 -3.81 -18.37 5.52
C HIS A 76 -4.47 -19.04 4.31
N PRO A 77 -5.48 -19.90 4.54
CA PRO A 77 -6.09 -20.66 3.46
C PRO A 77 -7.04 -19.76 2.65
N SER A 78 -6.95 -19.87 1.33
CA SER A 78 -7.85 -19.22 0.38
C SER A 78 -8.04 -20.11 -0.83
N PRO A 79 -9.28 -20.41 -1.25
CA PRO A 79 -9.55 -21.19 -2.44
C PRO A 79 -9.29 -20.39 -3.72
N PHE A 80 -9.25 -19.06 -3.63
CA PHE A 80 -9.01 -18.17 -4.76
C PHE A 80 -7.78 -17.30 -4.46
N THR A 81 -6.78 -17.35 -5.33
CA THR A 81 -5.53 -16.60 -5.14
C THR A 81 -5.54 -15.22 -5.80
N LEU A 82 -6.47 -14.98 -6.73
CA LEU A 82 -6.65 -13.70 -7.41
C LEU A 82 -8.14 -13.39 -7.48
N THR A 83 -8.51 -12.20 -7.05
CA THR A 83 -9.89 -11.77 -6.91
C THR A 83 -10.06 -10.31 -7.30
N TRP A 84 -11.30 -9.86 -7.43
CA TRP A 84 -11.63 -8.47 -7.69
C TRP A 84 -12.95 -8.04 -7.05
N LEU A 85 -13.15 -6.73 -6.94
CA LEU A 85 -14.42 -6.12 -6.55
C LEU A 85 -14.58 -4.74 -7.22
N PRO A 86 -15.82 -4.26 -7.43
CA PRO A 86 -16.03 -2.91 -7.96
C PRO A 86 -15.79 -1.84 -6.89
N LEU A 87 -15.19 -0.71 -7.27
CA LEU A 87 -14.92 0.40 -6.36
C LEU A 87 -16.19 1.12 -5.89
N THR A 88 -17.32 0.87 -6.57
CA THR A 88 -18.65 1.42 -6.28
C THR A 88 -19.42 0.63 -5.22
N GLU A 89 -18.82 -0.40 -4.61
CA GLU A 89 -19.44 -1.15 -3.51
C GLU A 89 -19.86 -0.22 -2.38
N SER A 90 -21.11 -0.36 -1.93
CA SER A 90 -21.66 0.43 -0.81
C SER A 90 -21.20 -0.11 0.54
N SER A 91 -20.97 -1.42 0.64
CA SER A 91 -20.44 -2.07 1.84
C SER A 91 -18.95 -1.76 2.01
N LYS A 92 -18.52 -1.54 3.25
CA LYS A 92 -17.09 -1.46 3.60
C LYS A 92 -16.39 -2.82 3.56
N SER A 93 -17.14 -3.93 3.67
CA SER A 93 -16.61 -5.30 3.68
C SER A 93 -17.27 -6.15 2.58
N PRO A 94 -17.14 -5.78 1.29
CA PRO A 94 -17.80 -6.51 0.21
C PRO A 94 -17.17 -7.90 0.03
N LYS A 95 -17.95 -8.82 -0.56
CA LYS A 95 -17.47 -10.14 -0.96
C LYS A 95 -16.54 -10.01 -2.17
N LEU A 96 -15.50 -10.82 -2.20
CA LEU A 96 -14.53 -10.82 -3.31
C LEU A 96 -14.99 -11.77 -4.44
N ASN A 97 -14.86 -11.33 -5.69
CA ASN A 97 -15.16 -12.15 -6.86
C ASN A 97 -13.88 -12.88 -7.32
N PRO A 98 -13.90 -14.21 -7.51
CA PRO A 98 -12.76 -14.92 -8.12
C PRO A 98 -12.47 -14.38 -9.52
N PHE A 99 -11.19 -14.13 -9.83
CA PHE A 99 -10.80 -13.56 -11.12
C PHE A 99 -9.89 -14.51 -11.92
N PRO A 100 -10.13 -14.70 -13.23
CA PRO A 100 -11.30 -14.23 -13.98
C PRO A 100 -12.58 -14.96 -13.58
N SER A 101 -12.44 -16.19 -13.07
CA SER A 101 -13.53 -16.99 -12.51
C SER A 101 -12.95 -18.13 -11.67
N TRP A 102 -13.82 -18.81 -10.91
CA TRP A 102 -13.43 -19.86 -9.96
C TRP A 102 -12.66 -21.05 -10.61
N VAL A 103 -12.87 -21.33 -11.91
CA VAL A 103 -12.19 -22.44 -12.62
C VAL A 103 -10.67 -22.22 -12.76
N TYR A 104 -10.21 -20.98 -12.65
CA TYR A 104 -8.79 -20.63 -12.74
C TYR A 104 -8.01 -20.85 -11.43
N HIS A 105 -8.65 -21.39 -10.40
CA HIS A 105 -8.06 -21.58 -9.07
C HIS A 105 -8.02 -23.04 -8.60
N GLU A 106 -8.11 -24.00 -9.54
CA GLU A 106 -7.99 -25.42 -9.20
C GLU A 106 -6.57 -25.76 -8.74
N ILE A 107 -6.37 -25.92 -7.43
CA ILE A 107 -5.05 -26.19 -6.85
C ILE A 107 -4.55 -27.57 -7.27
N GLY A 108 -3.27 -27.63 -7.70
CA GLY A 108 -2.61 -28.83 -8.19
C GLY A 108 -2.72 -29.02 -9.71
N ASN A 109 -3.69 -28.38 -10.37
CA ASN A 109 -3.74 -28.32 -11.82
C ASN A 109 -2.75 -27.27 -12.32
N CYS A 110 -1.56 -27.66 -12.80
CA CYS A 110 -0.52 -26.70 -13.16
C CYS A 110 -0.87 -25.77 -14.32
N ARG A 111 -1.97 -26.03 -15.03
CA ARG A 111 -2.54 -25.11 -16.01
C ARG A 111 -3.12 -23.89 -15.31
N THR A 112 -3.73 -24.01 -14.13
CA THR A 112 -4.41 -22.90 -13.41
C THR A 112 -3.48 -22.14 -12.48
N MET A 113 -3.97 -21.06 -11.87
CA MET A 113 -3.22 -20.26 -10.91
C MET A 113 -3.10 -20.99 -9.57
N GLN A 114 -1.89 -20.98 -9.01
CA GLN A 114 -1.62 -21.66 -7.73
C GLN A 114 -1.48 -20.65 -6.59
N GLN A 115 -0.63 -19.64 -6.78
CA GLN A 115 -0.35 -18.61 -5.78
C GLN A 115 0.13 -17.31 -6.43
N ILE A 116 -0.79 -16.43 -6.78
CA ILE A 116 -0.44 -15.06 -7.21
C ILE A 116 0.13 -14.30 -6.01
N LYS A 117 1.27 -13.65 -6.21
CA LYS A 117 1.96 -12.88 -5.16
C LYS A 117 2.18 -11.42 -5.53
N GLY A 118 2.71 -11.15 -6.72
CA GLY A 118 2.93 -9.81 -7.24
C GLY A 118 2.01 -9.50 -8.41
N MET A 119 1.55 -8.26 -8.49
CA MET A 119 0.70 -7.78 -9.58
C MET A 119 1.08 -6.37 -10.01
N VAL A 120 0.89 -6.07 -11.29
CA VAL A 120 0.99 -4.71 -11.83
C VAL A 120 0.07 -4.61 -13.05
N VAL A 121 -0.57 -3.45 -13.22
CA VAL A 121 -1.35 -3.14 -14.42
C VAL A 121 -0.57 -2.13 -15.25
N ASP A 122 -0.35 -2.44 -16.53
CA ASP A 122 0.36 -1.54 -17.42
C ASP A 122 -0.56 -0.51 -18.09
N VAL A 123 0.05 0.42 -18.82
CA VAL A 123 -0.64 1.50 -19.54
C VAL A 123 -1.56 1.01 -20.66
N CYS A 124 -1.48 -0.27 -21.02
CA CYS A 124 -2.31 -0.91 -22.05
C CYS A 124 -3.57 -1.54 -21.45
N GLY A 125 -3.73 -1.53 -20.12
CA GLY A 125 -4.79 -2.27 -19.45
C GLY A 125 -4.55 -3.77 -19.37
N ARG A 126 -3.27 -4.20 -19.34
CA ARG A 126 -2.94 -5.62 -19.10
C ARG A 126 -2.58 -5.82 -17.64
N LEU A 127 -3.21 -6.80 -16.99
CA LEU A 127 -2.84 -7.25 -15.65
C LEU A 127 -1.75 -8.30 -15.75
N TRP A 128 -0.57 -7.96 -15.22
CA TRP A 128 0.55 -8.88 -15.09
C TRP A 128 0.57 -9.42 -13.68
N ALA A 129 0.46 -10.74 -13.54
CA ALA A 129 0.38 -11.41 -12.25
C ALA A 129 1.41 -12.55 -12.18
N VAL A 130 2.33 -12.46 -11.22
CA VAL A 130 3.32 -13.52 -11.01
C VAL A 130 2.77 -14.59 -10.07
N ASP A 131 2.70 -15.82 -10.59
CA ASP A 131 2.30 -17.03 -9.89
C ASP A 131 3.54 -17.72 -9.34
N ASN A 132 3.62 -17.81 -8.02
CA ASN A 132 4.71 -18.51 -7.35
C ASN A 132 4.62 -20.03 -7.49
N GLY A 133 3.59 -20.59 -8.13
CA GLY A 133 3.37 -22.03 -8.23
C GLY A 133 3.16 -22.66 -6.86
N ASN A 134 3.42 -23.97 -6.77
CA ASN A 134 3.45 -24.71 -5.51
C ASN A 134 4.53 -25.81 -5.57
N THR A 135 4.45 -26.82 -4.72
CA THR A 135 5.42 -27.94 -4.70
C THR A 135 5.40 -28.83 -5.94
N ILE A 136 4.30 -28.86 -6.69
CA ILE A 136 4.09 -29.70 -7.88
C ILE A 136 4.18 -28.85 -9.15
N CYS A 137 3.72 -27.60 -9.09
CA CYS A 137 3.59 -26.73 -10.24
C CYS A 137 4.70 -25.67 -10.29
N PRO A 138 5.30 -25.46 -11.48
CA PRO A 138 6.30 -24.42 -11.67
C PRO A 138 5.70 -23.01 -11.50
N GLY A 139 6.58 -22.03 -11.25
CA GLY A 139 6.19 -20.63 -11.27
C GLY A 139 5.81 -20.19 -12.68
N LYS A 140 4.88 -19.25 -12.77
CA LYS A 140 4.37 -18.73 -14.06
C LYS A 140 4.17 -17.22 -13.99
N LEU A 141 4.18 -16.57 -15.14
CA LEU A 141 3.73 -15.20 -15.32
C LEU A 141 2.45 -15.22 -16.14
N TRP A 142 1.38 -14.68 -15.57
CA TRP A 142 0.09 -14.52 -16.21
C TRP A 142 -0.06 -13.09 -16.71
N ILE A 143 -0.59 -12.93 -17.93
CA ILE A 143 -0.98 -11.65 -18.49
C ILE A 143 -2.43 -11.74 -18.92
N PHE A 144 -3.28 -10.90 -18.35
CA PHE A 144 -4.70 -10.78 -18.68
C PHE A 144 -4.95 -9.46 -19.40
N ASP A 145 -5.82 -9.46 -20.40
CA ASP A 145 -6.34 -8.26 -21.04
C ASP A 145 -7.60 -7.80 -20.28
N LEU A 146 -7.50 -6.66 -19.59
CA LEU A 146 -8.61 -6.08 -18.83
C LEU A 146 -9.52 -5.17 -19.67
N THR A 147 -9.18 -4.91 -20.92
CA THR A 147 -9.92 -3.97 -21.79
C THR A 147 -11.13 -4.64 -22.45
N GLU A 148 -11.03 -5.94 -22.76
CA GLU A 148 -12.07 -6.70 -23.45
C GLU A 148 -12.29 -8.06 -22.81
N GLY A 149 -13.28 -8.13 -21.92
CA GLY A 149 -13.82 -9.40 -21.42
C GLY A 149 -12.88 -10.22 -20.55
N ASP A 150 -11.86 -9.59 -19.95
CA ASP A 150 -10.96 -10.18 -18.94
C ASP A 150 -10.30 -11.49 -19.39
N SER A 151 -9.80 -11.50 -20.62
CA SER A 151 -9.25 -12.69 -21.25
C SER A 151 -7.79 -12.93 -20.88
N VAL A 152 -7.37 -14.20 -20.86
CA VAL A 152 -5.95 -14.56 -20.70
C VAL A 152 -5.23 -14.29 -22.01
N SER A 153 -4.30 -13.33 -22.01
CA SER A 153 -3.48 -13.01 -23.19
C SER A 153 -2.25 -13.90 -23.30
N LEU A 154 -1.56 -14.14 -22.19
CA LEU A 154 -0.33 -14.95 -22.17
C LEU A 154 -0.19 -15.68 -20.83
N VAL A 155 0.33 -16.89 -20.90
CA VAL A 155 0.88 -17.59 -19.73
C VAL A 155 2.29 -18.05 -20.06
N HIS A 156 3.27 -17.46 -19.39
CA HIS A 156 4.67 -17.83 -19.53
C HIS A 156 5.09 -18.68 -18.33
N GLN A 157 5.45 -19.94 -18.57
CA GLN A 157 5.96 -20.83 -17.53
C GLN A 157 7.47 -20.68 -17.39
N PHE A 158 7.96 -20.41 -16.17
CA PHE A 158 9.39 -20.28 -15.93
C PHE A 158 10.09 -21.63 -15.98
N THR A 159 11.26 -21.66 -16.63
CA THR A 159 12.17 -22.81 -16.63
C THR A 159 12.94 -22.89 -15.31
N ASN A 160 13.47 -24.07 -14.98
CA ASN A 160 14.21 -24.29 -13.74
C ASN A 160 15.50 -23.46 -13.67
N ASP A 161 16.11 -23.17 -14.83
CA ASP A 161 17.31 -22.33 -14.93
C ASP A 161 17.04 -20.87 -14.53
N THR A 162 15.83 -20.40 -14.85
CA THR A 162 15.38 -19.04 -14.53
C THR A 162 14.92 -18.95 -13.08
N VAL A 163 14.12 -19.93 -12.65
CA VAL A 163 13.43 -19.93 -11.37
C VAL A 163 13.45 -21.34 -10.82
N ASN A 164 13.96 -21.52 -9.60
CA ASN A 164 14.02 -22.85 -9.01
C ASN A 164 12.62 -23.47 -8.90
N HIS A 165 12.47 -24.70 -9.41
CA HIS A 165 11.22 -25.45 -9.38
C HIS A 165 10.89 -25.96 -7.99
N ALA A 166 11.89 -26.22 -7.15
CA ALA A 166 11.67 -26.57 -5.76
C ALA A 166 11.12 -25.35 -5.01
N TYR A 167 9.83 -25.41 -4.70
CA TYR A 167 9.04 -24.33 -4.09
C TYR A 167 9.71 -23.67 -2.87
N LYS A 168 10.43 -24.46 -2.05
CA LYS A 168 11.16 -23.95 -0.87
C LYS A 168 12.30 -22.98 -1.19
N TYR A 169 12.76 -22.95 -2.44
CA TYR A 169 13.81 -22.08 -2.96
C TYR A 169 13.28 -21.09 -4.00
N ARG A 170 12.01 -20.69 -3.88
CA ARG A 170 11.40 -19.68 -4.75
C ARG A 170 10.38 -18.82 -4.00
N ASP A 171 10.51 -17.50 -4.16
CA ASP A 171 9.51 -16.56 -3.66
C ASP A 171 9.46 -15.29 -4.51
N LEU A 172 8.64 -15.33 -5.57
CA LEU A 172 8.41 -14.26 -6.54
C LEU A 172 7.36 -13.28 -6.01
N LYS A 173 7.77 -12.29 -5.22
CA LYS A 173 6.84 -11.45 -4.43
C LYS A 173 6.26 -10.23 -5.14
N SER A 174 6.93 -9.72 -6.16
CA SER A 174 6.59 -8.47 -6.83
C SER A 174 7.10 -8.48 -8.26
N LEU A 175 6.69 -7.48 -9.04
CA LEU A 175 7.24 -7.23 -10.36
C LEU A 175 7.12 -5.74 -10.71
N VAL A 176 8.05 -5.26 -11.54
CA VAL A 176 7.96 -3.95 -12.18
C VAL A 176 8.14 -4.11 -13.68
N LEU A 177 7.56 -3.19 -14.46
CA LEU A 177 7.59 -3.25 -15.92
C LEU A 177 8.44 -2.12 -16.48
N ASP A 178 9.29 -2.44 -17.43
CA ASP A 178 10.00 -1.49 -18.26
C ASP A 178 9.37 -1.50 -19.65
N ASP A 179 8.39 -0.62 -19.86
CA ASP A 179 7.74 -0.45 -21.15
C ASP A 179 8.51 0.54 -22.03
N LYS A 180 9.37 0.02 -22.92
CA LYS A 180 9.98 0.81 -24.00
C LYS A 180 9.36 0.41 -25.34
N GLN A 181 9.33 1.36 -26.28
CA GLN A 181 8.55 1.28 -27.53
C GLN A 181 8.64 -0.05 -28.31
N ASN A 182 9.76 -0.79 -28.19
CA ASN A 182 9.98 -2.05 -28.92
C ASN A 182 9.79 -3.33 -28.10
N ASP A 183 9.73 -3.28 -26.78
CA ASP A 183 9.54 -4.46 -25.90
C ASP A 183 9.16 -4.01 -24.49
N THR A 184 8.30 -4.79 -23.84
CA THR A 184 7.99 -4.61 -22.41
C THR A 184 8.75 -5.69 -21.64
N LEU A 185 9.69 -5.27 -20.80
CA LEU A 185 10.40 -6.19 -19.90
C LEU A 185 9.72 -6.21 -18.54
N ALA A 186 9.62 -7.38 -17.91
CA ALA A 186 9.22 -7.51 -16.51
C ALA A 186 10.41 -7.94 -15.67
N TYR A 187 10.68 -7.22 -14.58
CA TYR A 187 11.69 -7.56 -13.58
C TYR A 187 11.02 -8.12 -12.33
N ILE A 188 11.40 -9.34 -11.96
CA ILE A 188 10.74 -10.11 -10.90
C ILE A 188 11.84 -10.62 -9.96
N PRO A 189 11.94 -10.10 -8.72
CA PRO A 189 12.95 -10.55 -7.78
C PRO A 189 12.53 -11.90 -7.17
N ASP A 190 13.49 -12.81 -7.01
CA ASP A 190 13.29 -14.01 -6.21
C ASP A 190 13.86 -13.80 -4.81
N TYR A 191 12.97 -13.68 -3.83
CA TYR A 191 13.29 -13.36 -2.45
C TYR A 191 14.17 -14.41 -1.76
N THR A 192 14.12 -15.66 -2.23
CA THR A 192 14.88 -16.77 -1.64
C THR A 192 16.29 -16.91 -2.22
N SER A 193 16.57 -16.24 -3.33
CA SER A 193 17.86 -16.25 -3.98
C SER A 193 18.42 -14.83 -4.09
N LYS A 194 19.51 -14.68 -4.84
CA LYS A 194 20.06 -13.37 -5.22
C LYS A 194 19.72 -13.04 -6.67
N LYS A 195 18.75 -13.75 -7.25
CA LYS A 195 18.40 -13.64 -8.66
C LYS A 195 17.23 -12.68 -8.88
N MET A 196 17.31 -11.95 -9.97
CA MET A 196 16.21 -11.22 -10.58
C MET A 196 15.89 -11.89 -11.91
N VAL A 197 14.65 -12.34 -12.07
CA VAL A 197 14.13 -12.84 -13.32
C VAL A 197 13.78 -11.65 -14.21
N VAL A 198 14.21 -11.72 -15.46
CA VAL A 198 13.83 -10.79 -16.52
C VAL A 198 12.99 -11.56 -17.52
N PHE A 199 11.80 -11.07 -17.82
CA PHE A 199 10.95 -11.60 -18.87
C PHE A 199 10.80 -10.57 -19.99
N SER A 200 10.91 -11.01 -21.25
CA SER A 200 10.67 -10.18 -22.44
C SER A 200 9.34 -10.56 -23.06
N LEU A 201 8.43 -9.59 -23.17
CA LEU A 201 7.13 -9.80 -23.78
C LEU A 201 7.25 -10.15 -25.27
N LYS A 202 8.03 -9.36 -26.01
CA LYS A 202 8.19 -9.50 -27.45
C LYS A 202 8.78 -10.86 -27.84
N LYS A 203 9.74 -11.34 -27.05
CA LYS A 203 10.41 -12.62 -27.31
C LYS A 203 9.73 -13.80 -26.64
N ASN A 204 8.86 -13.56 -25.65
CA ASN A 204 8.26 -14.58 -24.78
C ASN A 204 9.31 -15.53 -24.16
N ILE A 205 10.41 -14.97 -23.68
CA ILE A 205 11.47 -15.70 -22.98
C ILE A 205 11.77 -15.04 -21.64
N SER A 206 12.26 -15.84 -20.69
CA SER A 206 12.79 -15.36 -19.43
C SER A 206 14.23 -15.82 -19.21
N TRP A 207 15.00 -15.03 -18.49
CA TRP A 207 16.31 -15.40 -17.97
C TRP A 207 16.50 -14.85 -16.56
N ALA A 208 17.48 -15.37 -15.83
CA ALA A 208 17.84 -14.85 -14.52
C ALA A 208 19.15 -14.07 -14.59
N ILE A 209 19.21 -12.97 -13.83
CA ILE A 209 20.41 -12.18 -13.57
C ILE A 209 20.69 -12.29 -12.07
N GLU A 210 21.92 -12.61 -11.69
CA GLU A 210 22.32 -12.60 -10.28
C GLU A 210 22.73 -11.19 -9.86
N ILE A 211 22.13 -10.65 -8.79
CA ILE A 211 22.56 -9.39 -8.17
C ILE A 211 23.48 -9.74 -7.00
N LYS A 212 24.79 -9.52 -7.17
CA LYS A 212 25.81 -9.88 -6.18
C LYS A 212 25.56 -9.15 -4.86
N ASN A 213 25.89 -9.85 -3.78
CA ASN A 213 25.92 -9.32 -2.40
C ASN A 213 24.57 -8.82 -1.84
N ILE A 214 23.46 -8.92 -2.59
CA ILE A 214 22.14 -8.51 -2.12
C ILE A 214 21.17 -9.67 -2.19
N HIS A 215 20.32 -9.69 -1.18
CA HIS A 215 19.17 -10.54 -1.07
C HIS A 215 17.93 -9.66 -1.23
N ILE A 216 17.38 -9.62 -2.45
CA ILE A 216 16.42 -8.59 -2.85
C ILE A 216 15.11 -8.79 -2.09
N SER A 217 14.65 -7.75 -1.40
CA SER A 217 13.37 -7.79 -0.67
C SER A 217 12.25 -7.11 -1.43
N SER A 218 12.56 -5.98 -2.01
CA SER A 218 11.60 -5.10 -2.68
C SER A 218 12.28 -4.44 -3.86
N ILE A 219 11.47 -4.05 -4.85
CA ILE A 219 11.94 -3.35 -6.03
C ILE A 219 10.99 -2.23 -6.40
N ALA A 220 11.53 -1.14 -6.96
CA ALA A 220 10.76 -0.07 -7.57
C ALA A 220 11.53 0.49 -8.77
N LEU A 221 10.85 0.75 -9.87
CA LEU A 221 11.48 1.30 -11.07
C LEU A 221 11.36 2.82 -11.09
N SER A 222 12.45 3.52 -11.39
CA SER A 222 12.39 4.96 -11.62
C SER A 222 11.54 5.28 -12.86
N PRO A 223 10.94 6.48 -12.94
CA PRO A 223 10.14 6.89 -14.10
C PRO A 223 10.98 6.92 -15.38
N ILE A 224 10.32 6.96 -16.54
CA ILE A 224 10.98 6.98 -17.85
C ILE A 224 11.56 8.37 -18.16
N ARG A 225 12.56 8.80 -17.39
CA ARG A 225 13.30 10.06 -17.58
C ARG A 225 14.78 9.86 -17.23
N GLY A 226 15.68 10.42 -18.03
CA GLY A 226 17.12 10.39 -17.77
C GLY A 226 17.72 8.98 -17.62
N ASN A 227 18.70 8.85 -16.72
CA ASN A 227 19.32 7.57 -16.38
C ASN A 227 18.42 6.78 -15.43
N GLN A 228 17.61 5.88 -16.00
CA GLN A 228 16.71 5.05 -15.24
C GLN A 228 17.46 4.02 -14.38
N VAL A 229 16.96 3.82 -13.16
CA VAL A 229 17.47 2.84 -12.20
C VAL A 229 16.31 2.00 -11.65
N ILE A 230 16.63 0.81 -11.17
CA ILE A 230 15.76 0.07 -10.27
C ILE A 230 16.30 0.24 -8.84
N TYR A 231 15.42 0.67 -7.93
CA TYR A 231 15.71 0.71 -6.50
C TYR A 231 15.47 -0.66 -5.90
N LEU A 232 16.37 -1.12 -5.04
CA LEU A 232 16.32 -2.43 -4.41
C LEU A 232 16.38 -2.30 -2.89
N GLY A 233 15.47 -2.95 -2.19
CA GLY A 233 15.60 -3.23 -0.76
C GLY A 233 16.36 -4.53 -0.52
N SER A 234 16.93 -4.68 0.67
CA SER A 234 17.56 -5.93 1.13
C SER A 234 16.79 -6.54 2.30
N TRP A 235 16.62 -7.87 2.29
CA TRP A 235 15.99 -8.55 3.42
C TRP A 235 16.95 -8.84 4.58
N LYS A 236 18.26 -8.72 4.34
CA LYS A 236 19.31 -8.92 5.37
C LYS A 236 19.66 -7.64 6.13
N GLU A 237 19.55 -6.49 5.48
CA GLU A 237 19.96 -5.19 6.05
C GLU A 237 18.97 -4.10 5.67
N SER A 238 18.80 -3.11 6.54
CA SER A 238 17.94 -1.95 6.30
C SER A 238 18.67 -0.95 5.38
N LYS A 239 18.91 -1.33 4.12
CA LYS A 239 19.57 -0.47 3.12
C LYS A 239 18.78 -0.42 1.82
N LEU A 240 18.91 0.74 1.16
CA LEU A 240 18.42 0.99 -0.17
C LEU A 240 19.59 1.00 -1.16
N PHE A 241 19.43 0.29 -2.27
CA PHE A 241 20.40 0.21 -3.34
C PHE A 241 19.79 0.65 -4.66
N SER A 242 20.64 0.90 -5.66
CA SER A 242 20.20 1.08 -7.04
C SER A 242 21.01 0.22 -8.01
N VAL A 243 20.38 -0.14 -9.12
CA VAL A 243 21.03 -0.75 -10.29
C VAL A 243 20.59 0.01 -11.54
N PRO A 244 21.51 0.40 -12.45
CA PRO A 244 21.14 1.07 -13.68
C PRO A 244 20.37 0.13 -14.59
N LEU A 245 19.28 0.64 -15.16
CA LEU A 245 18.42 -0.16 -16.03
C LEU A 245 19.14 -0.54 -17.34
N SER A 246 20.14 0.24 -17.76
CA SER A 246 21.02 -0.09 -18.90
C SER A 246 21.71 -1.44 -18.73
N ASP A 247 22.07 -1.80 -17.51
CA ASP A 247 22.84 -3.01 -17.22
C ASP A 247 21.91 -4.23 -17.22
N LEU A 248 20.70 -4.05 -16.66
CA LEU A 248 19.65 -5.06 -16.67
C LEU A 248 19.12 -5.35 -18.08
N ARG A 249 18.99 -4.33 -18.94
CA ARG A 249 18.59 -4.49 -20.35
C ARG A 249 19.64 -5.22 -21.18
N ARG A 250 20.92 -5.05 -20.85
CA ARG A 250 22.04 -5.73 -21.53
C ARG A 250 22.22 -7.16 -21.06
N GLY A 251 21.85 -7.45 -19.81
CA GLY A 251 22.10 -8.72 -19.15
C GLY A 251 21.59 -9.93 -19.95
N SER A 252 22.43 -10.94 -20.06
CA SER A 252 22.11 -12.29 -20.55
C SER A 252 22.00 -13.29 -19.40
N THR A 253 21.64 -14.54 -19.70
CA THR A 253 21.52 -15.68 -18.76
C THR A 253 22.73 -15.93 -17.86
N SER A 254 23.92 -15.42 -18.19
CA SER A 254 25.16 -15.59 -17.41
C SER A 254 25.67 -14.29 -16.78
N THR A 255 24.87 -13.22 -16.81
CA THR A 255 25.29 -11.92 -16.28
C THR A 255 25.07 -11.87 -14.77
N SER A 256 26.12 -11.51 -14.03
CA SER A 256 26.03 -11.17 -12.63
C SER A 256 26.34 -9.69 -12.46
N LEU A 257 25.45 -8.95 -11.82
CA LEU A 257 25.55 -7.51 -11.63
C LEU A 257 25.89 -7.21 -10.18
N THR A 258 26.82 -6.30 -9.97
CA THR A 258 27.00 -5.68 -8.66
C THR A 258 26.08 -4.46 -8.60
N PRO A 259 25.32 -4.25 -7.50
CA PRO A 259 24.61 -3.01 -7.27
C PRO A 259 25.53 -1.82 -7.51
N SER A 260 25.10 -0.87 -8.34
CA SER A 260 25.97 0.24 -8.73
C SER A 260 26.30 1.10 -7.53
N GLN A 261 25.32 1.28 -6.63
CA GLN A 261 25.44 2.19 -5.49
C GLN A 261 24.57 1.73 -4.32
N VAL A 262 25.16 1.76 -3.11
CA VAL A 262 24.39 1.85 -1.86
C VAL A 262 23.90 3.30 -1.76
N ILE A 263 22.58 3.50 -1.75
CA ILE A 263 21.99 4.83 -1.68
C ILE A 263 22.08 5.35 -0.24
N SER A 264 21.53 4.60 0.72
CA SER A 264 21.58 4.96 2.14
C SER A 264 21.07 3.82 3.04
N ASN A 265 21.19 4.03 4.35
CA ASN A 265 20.53 3.22 5.36
C ASN A 265 19.08 3.70 5.52
N MET A 266 18.15 2.76 5.52
CA MET A 266 16.74 2.96 5.85
C MET A 266 16.54 2.72 7.35
N THR A 267 15.50 3.32 7.95
CA THR A 267 15.21 3.08 9.38
C THR A 267 14.80 1.64 9.67
N ALA A 268 14.22 0.94 8.69
CA ALA A 268 13.88 -0.47 8.77
C ALA A 268 13.95 -1.12 7.38
N ARG A 269 13.82 -2.46 7.34
CA ARG A 269 13.73 -3.21 6.08
C ARG A 269 12.40 -2.94 5.39
N SER A 270 12.43 -2.89 4.06
CA SER A 270 11.26 -2.78 3.20
C SER A 270 11.03 -4.06 2.42
N PHE A 271 9.77 -4.45 2.24
CA PHE A 271 9.31 -5.59 1.45
C PHE A 271 8.46 -5.17 0.25
N ARG A 272 7.96 -3.93 0.24
CA ARG A 272 7.20 -3.33 -0.86
C ARG A 272 7.66 -1.92 -1.09
N MET A 273 7.85 -1.59 -2.36
CA MET A 273 8.19 -0.25 -2.82
C MET A 273 7.40 0.05 -4.07
N LEU A 274 7.07 1.33 -4.26
CA LEU A 274 6.44 1.83 -5.47
C LEU A 274 6.89 3.26 -5.69
N LEU A 275 7.04 3.67 -6.95
CA LEU A 275 7.52 4.98 -7.31
C LEU A 275 6.46 5.69 -8.16
N ASP A 276 6.29 6.99 -7.93
CA ASP A 276 5.40 7.81 -8.75
C ASP A 276 6.10 8.39 -9.99
N ASP A 277 5.33 9.02 -10.88
CA ASP A 277 5.80 9.68 -12.09
C ASP A 277 6.65 10.95 -11.84
N LYS A 278 6.69 11.46 -10.61
CA LYS A 278 7.44 12.64 -10.20
C LYS A 278 8.77 12.33 -9.52
N GLY A 279 9.02 11.07 -9.19
CA GLY A 279 10.25 10.66 -8.53
C GLY A 279 10.11 10.40 -7.02
N LYS A 280 8.91 10.38 -6.45
CA LYS A 280 8.68 10.03 -5.05
C LYS A 280 8.59 8.52 -4.90
N LEU A 281 9.52 7.96 -4.14
CA LEU A 281 9.54 6.55 -3.76
C LEU A 281 8.76 6.37 -2.46
N TYR A 282 7.79 5.45 -2.46
CA TYR A 282 7.03 5.01 -1.30
C TYR A 282 7.48 3.60 -0.91
N PHE A 283 7.64 3.35 0.38
CA PHE A 283 8.11 2.06 0.85
C PHE A 283 7.57 1.74 2.25
N ASP A 284 7.33 0.46 2.47
CA ASP A 284 6.97 -0.04 3.80
C ASP A 284 8.21 -0.19 4.68
N LEU A 285 7.98 -0.19 5.99
CA LEU A 285 9.02 -0.38 6.99
C LEU A 285 8.55 -1.52 7.91
N GLU A 286 8.99 -2.75 7.67
CA GLU A 286 8.39 -4.00 8.22
C GLU A 286 8.19 -3.99 9.75
N SER A 287 9.15 -3.42 10.48
CA SER A 287 9.13 -3.35 11.95
C SER A 287 8.36 -2.15 12.50
N LEU A 288 7.78 -1.33 11.63
CA LEU A 288 7.09 -0.09 11.95
C LEU A 288 5.69 -0.13 11.33
N ASN A 289 4.76 0.61 11.92
CA ASN A 289 3.43 0.85 11.37
C ASN A 289 3.41 2.06 10.41
N TYR A 290 4.54 2.34 9.75
CA TYR A 290 4.75 3.52 8.91
C TYR A 290 5.03 3.14 7.47
N VAL A 291 4.61 4.02 6.58
CA VAL A 291 5.06 4.10 5.19
C VAL A 291 6.05 5.25 5.12
N GLY A 292 7.28 4.94 4.71
CA GLY A 292 8.29 5.92 4.40
C GLY A 292 8.09 6.46 2.99
N ALA A 293 8.53 7.69 2.75
CA ALA A 293 8.74 8.18 1.41
C ALA A 293 10.09 8.89 1.26
N TRP A 294 10.52 9.07 0.02
CA TRP A 294 11.72 9.81 -0.33
C TRP A 294 11.59 10.37 -1.75
N ASP A 295 11.93 11.65 -1.93
CA ASP A 295 12.09 12.27 -3.26
C ASP A 295 13.45 11.90 -3.86
N THR A 296 13.44 11.03 -4.87
CA THR A 296 14.65 10.51 -5.52
C THR A 296 15.46 11.56 -6.28
N THR A 297 14.91 12.76 -6.50
CA THR A 297 15.62 13.89 -7.10
C THR A 297 16.48 14.65 -6.09
N ALA A 298 16.31 14.39 -4.80
CA ALA A 298 17.05 15.00 -3.70
C ALA A 298 17.95 13.98 -2.99
N PRO A 299 18.99 14.44 -2.25
CA PRO A 299 19.77 13.57 -1.37
C PRO A 299 18.87 12.76 -0.44
N PHE A 300 19.27 11.53 -0.12
CA PHE A 300 18.43 10.62 0.64
C PHE A 300 18.00 11.22 1.99
N LYS A 301 16.69 11.44 2.12
CA LYS A 301 16.03 11.86 3.35
C LYS A 301 14.70 11.14 3.44
N GLN A 302 14.64 10.14 4.31
CA GLN A 302 13.41 9.41 4.60
C GLN A 302 12.45 10.32 5.37
N GLU A 303 11.22 10.46 4.87
CA GLU A 303 10.11 11.09 5.57
C GLU A 303 9.06 10.05 5.99
N ILE A 304 8.30 10.35 7.04
CA ILE A 304 7.11 9.59 7.40
C ILE A 304 5.98 10.11 6.52
N PHE A 305 5.50 9.27 5.61
CA PHE A 305 4.46 9.64 4.66
C PHE A 305 3.06 9.25 5.15
N TYR A 306 2.95 8.09 5.78
CA TYR A 306 1.73 7.64 6.44
C TYR A 306 2.09 6.81 7.66
N GLN A 307 1.26 6.91 8.70
CA GLN A 307 1.37 6.11 9.91
C GLN A 307 -0.01 5.52 10.20
N ASP A 308 -0.06 4.20 10.36
CA ASP A 308 -1.28 3.53 10.77
C ASP A 308 -1.63 3.95 12.20
N GLU A 309 -2.85 4.46 12.39
CA GLU A 309 -3.34 4.93 13.68
C GLU A 309 -3.36 3.82 14.74
N ARG A 310 -3.42 2.55 14.29
CA ARG A 310 -3.41 1.41 15.21
C ARG A 310 -2.00 1.28 15.79
N PRO A 311 -1.85 1.26 17.12
CA PRO A 311 -0.53 1.18 17.74
C PRO A 311 0.18 -0.12 17.34
N ALA A 312 1.51 -0.05 17.22
CA ALA A 312 2.36 -1.23 17.20
C ALA A 312 2.42 -1.78 18.64
N ILE A 313 1.42 -2.57 19.05
CA ILE A 313 1.23 -3.00 20.45
C ILE A 313 2.37 -3.93 20.98
N HIS A 314 3.30 -4.40 20.13
CA HIS A 314 4.40 -5.30 20.52
C HIS A 314 5.51 -5.33 19.47
N PRO A 315 6.78 -5.54 19.85
CA PRO A 315 7.92 -5.68 18.92
C PRO A 315 7.83 -6.85 17.92
N PHE A 316 6.81 -7.72 18.02
CA PHE A 316 6.56 -8.81 17.07
C PHE A 316 5.35 -8.51 16.15
N TYR A 317 4.63 -7.42 16.39
CA TYR A 317 3.47 -7.04 15.57
C TYR A 317 3.97 -6.29 14.35
N ARG A 318 3.99 -7.03 13.23
CA ARG A 318 4.43 -6.51 11.94
C ARG A 318 3.21 -6.06 11.16
N PHE A 319 3.31 -4.85 10.61
CA PHE A 319 2.40 -4.39 9.58
C PHE A 319 2.95 -4.82 8.23
N LYS A 320 2.05 -5.15 7.32
CA LYS A 320 2.41 -5.31 5.91
C LYS A 320 1.59 -4.33 5.11
N PHE A 321 2.28 -3.62 4.23
CA PHE A 321 1.68 -2.66 3.33
C PHE A 321 1.75 -3.16 1.88
N GLY A 322 0.74 -2.80 1.09
CA GLY A 322 0.77 -2.86 -0.37
C GLY A 322 0.53 -1.45 -0.93
N PHE A 323 0.98 -1.20 -2.15
CA PHE A 323 0.88 0.12 -2.80
C PHE A 323 0.36 -0.03 -4.22
N ALA A 324 -0.62 0.80 -4.59
CA ALA A 324 -1.10 0.89 -5.96
C ALA A 324 -1.52 2.32 -6.29
N PHE A 325 -1.34 2.73 -7.55
CA PHE A 325 -1.95 3.94 -8.07
C PHE A 325 -3.20 3.60 -8.86
N ASP A 326 -4.20 4.48 -8.81
CA ASP A 326 -5.26 4.50 -9.81
C ASP A 326 -4.95 5.51 -10.93
N ALA A 327 -5.80 5.56 -11.96
CA ALA A 327 -5.67 6.51 -13.06
C ALA A 327 -5.98 7.97 -12.66
N CYS A 328 -6.55 8.19 -11.47
CA CYS A 328 -7.06 9.46 -10.96
C CYS A 328 -6.09 10.12 -9.96
N ASN A 329 -4.79 9.79 -10.03
CA ASN A 329 -3.72 10.33 -9.19
C ASN A 329 -3.88 10.04 -7.69
N ASN A 330 -4.58 8.96 -7.33
CA ASN A 330 -4.67 8.52 -5.94
C ASN A 330 -3.69 7.38 -5.67
N LEU A 331 -3.10 7.42 -4.47
CA LEU A 331 -2.36 6.31 -3.90
C LEU A 331 -3.29 5.49 -3.01
N TRP A 332 -3.28 4.19 -3.25
CA TRP A 332 -4.04 3.19 -2.51
C TRP A 332 -3.09 2.34 -1.67
N ILE A 333 -3.36 2.28 -0.36
CA ILE A 333 -2.55 1.53 0.60
C ILE A 333 -3.38 0.38 1.16
N LEU A 334 -2.91 -0.85 0.95
CA LEU A 334 -3.36 -2.00 1.70
C LEU A 334 -2.60 -2.03 3.01
N THR A 335 -3.26 -2.13 4.16
CA THR A 335 -2.62 -2.30 5.47
C THR A 335 -3.26 -3.45 6.22
N ARG A 336 -2.43 -4.34 6.78
CA ARG A 336 -2.86 -5.49 7.60
C ARG A 336 -1.95 -5.68 8.80
N ARG A 337 -2.55 -6.05 9.94
CA ARG A 337 -1.84 -6.54 11.12
C ARG A 337 -1.67 -8.06 11.06
N LEU A 338 -0.52 -8.56 11.50
CA LEU A 338 -0.18 -9.99 11.46
C LEU A 338 -0.43 -10.74 12.78
N ASP A 339 -1.05 -10.10 13.78
CA ASP A 339 -0.99 -10.52 15.19
C ASP A 339 -2.20 -11.30 15.72
N LYS A 340 -3.43 -11.06 15.26
CA LYS A 340 -4.63 -11.95 15.38
C LYS A 340 -5.89 -11.20 14.89
N SER A 341 -6.82 -11.93 14.24
CA SER A 341 -7.97 -11.42 13.46
C SER A 341 -7.58 -10.50 12.30
N THR A 342 -8.09 -10.79 11.11
CA THR A 342 -7.71 -10.13 9.85
C THR A 342 -8.30 -8.74 9.81
N HIS A 343 -7.71 -7.76 10.48
CA HIS A 343 -8.11 -6.35 10.36
C HIS A 343 -7.37 -5.72 9.19
N ILE A 344 -7.98 -5.88 8.02
CA ILE A 344 -7.44 -5.45 6.73
C ILE A 344 -8.11 -4.14 6.36
N ARG A 345 -7.34 -3.14 5.91
CA ARG A 345 -7.90 -1.91 5.34
C ARG A 345 -7.29 -1.63 3.98
N ILE A 346 -8.11 -1.08 3.10
CA ILE A 346 -7.71 -0.44 1.86
C ILE A 346 -7.97 1.05 2.02
N LEU A 347 -6.89 1.82 2.04
CA LEU A 347 -6.90 3.27 2.23
C LEU A 347 -6.67 3.94 0.88
N ARG A 348 -7.22 5.14 0.71
CA ARG A 348 -7.02 5.98 -0.48
C ARG A 348 -6.71 7.41 -0.07
N ALA A 349 -5.71 8.02 -0.72
CA ALA A 349 -5.47 9.45 -0.66
C ALA A 349 -5.13 10.03 -2.04
N ALA A 350 -5.61 11.25 -2.30
CA ALA A 350 -5.17 12.01 -3.46
C ALA A 350 -3.75 12.53 -3.21
N VAL A 351 -2.81 12.08 -4.03
CA VAL A 351 -1.40 12.51 -3.93
C VAL A 351 -0.97 13.37 -5.09
N GLY A 352 -1.83 13.51 -6.11
CA GLY A 352 -1.57 14.33 -7.28
C GLY A 352 -0.43 13.81 -8.16
N ALA A 353 -0.10 12.52 -8.04
CA ALA A 353 0.92 11.81 -8.80
C ALA A 353 0.40 10.44 -9.24
N LYS A 354 1.02 9.86 -10.27
CA LYS A 354 0.62 8.59 -10.89
C LYS A 354 1.69 7.54 -10.69
N SER A 355 1.40 6.29 -11.04
CA SER A 355 2.44 5.26 -11.14
C SER A 355 3.54 5.67 -12.12
N TYR A 356 4.79 5.29 -11.84
CA TYR A 356 5.97 5.46 -12.71
C TYR A 356 5.77 5.01 -14.17
N LEU A 357 4.78 4.14 -14.42
CA LEU A 357 4.41 3.67 -15.77
C LEU A 357 3.68 4.73 -16.59
N TYR A 358 3.03 5.71 -15.96
CA TYR A 358 2.21 6.72 -16.60
C TYR A 358 2.95 8.06 -16.64
N TYR A 359 3.03 8.67 -17.82
CA TYR A 359 3.71 9.94 -18.03
C TYR A 359 2.77 11.06 -18.51
N ASP A 360 1.64 10.72 -19.15
CA ASP A 360 0.63 11.66 -19.63
C ASP A 360 -0.80 11.16 -19.36
N CYS A 361 -1.77 12.08 -19.16
CA CYS A 361 -3.20 11.75 -18.93
C CYS A 361 -3.93 11.28 -20.21
N ILE A 362 -3.28 11.32 -21.37
CA ILE A 362 -3.98 11.32 -22.65
C ILE A 362 -4.08 9.89 -23.16
N THR A 363 -5.16 9.22 -22.74
CA THR A 363 -5.62 7.90 -23.21
C THR A 363 -4.65 6.74 -22.91
N PRO A 364 -5.15 5.56 -22.49
CA PRO A 364 -4.34 4.35 -22.48
C PRO A 364 -3.65 4.20 -23.84
N LYS A 365 -2.35 3.90 -23.83
CA LYS A 365 -1.64 3.58 -25.05
C LYS A 365 -2.36 2.37 -25.65
N ARG A 366 -2.90 2.50 -26.87
CA ARG A 366 -3.44 1.35 -27.60
C ARG A 366 -2.26 0.45 -27.99
N CYS A 367 -1.95 -0.50 -27.12
CA CYS A 367 -0.94 -1.50 -27.38
C CYS A 367 -1.52 -2.59 -28.29
N GLY A 368 -0.67 -3.23 -29.10
CA GLY A 368 -1.09 -4.38 -29.89
C GLY A 368 -1.63 -5.48 -28.99
N ARG A 369 -2.70 -6.15 -29.43
CA ARG A 369 -3.23 -7.32 -28.73
C ARG A 369 -2.17 -8.43 -28.78
N ILE A 370 -1.96 -9.09 -27.64
CA ILE A 370 -1.18 -10.33 -27.59
C ILE A 370 -2.17 -11.45 -27.91
N PRO A 371 -1.99 -12.21 -29.00
CA PRO A 371 -2.86 -13.34 -29.29
C PRO A 371 -2.84 -14.33 -28.12
N PRO A 372 -4.01 -14.84 -27.67
CA PRO A 372 -4.06 -15.77 -26.55
C PRO A 372 -3.20 -17.00 -26.84
N SER A 373 -2.14 -17.19 -26.07
CA SER A 373 -1.30 -18.40 -26.15
C SER A 373 -1.82 -19.54 -25.27
N TYR A 374 -2.91 -19.29 -24.54
CA TYR A 374 -3.46 -20.18 -23.52
C TYR A 374 -4.69 -20.93 -24.05
N PRO A 375 -4.92 -22.20 -23.65
CA PRO A 375 -5.95 -23.03 -24.29
C PRO A 375 -7.36 -22.44 -24.19
N SER A 376 -8.06 -22.42 -25.32
CA SER A 376 -9.40 -21.81 -25.45
C SER A 376 -10.50 -22.47 -24.61
N TYR A 377 -10.28 -23.69 -24.11
CA TYR A 377 -11.28 -24.42 -23.32
C TYR A 377 -11.45 -23.88 -21.90
N LEU A 378 -10.46 -23.16 -21.35
CA LEU A 378 -10.59 -22.44 -20.07
C LEU A 378 -11.16 -21.03 -20.23
N THR A 379 -11.06 -20.45 -21.43
CA THR A 379 -11.60 -19.11 -21.75
C THR A 379 -13.05 -19.14 -22.23
N LYS A 380 -13.69 -20.33 -22.33
CA LYS A 380 -15.15 -20.39 -22.49
C LYS A 380 -15.80 -19.71 -21.29
N LYS A 381 -16.42 -18.55 -21.53
CA LYS A 381 -17.33 -17.91 -20.59
C LYS A 381 -18.36 -18.95 -20.20
N TYR A 382 -18.35 -19.38 -18.94
CA TYR A 382 -19.52 -20.02 -18.36
C TYR A 382 -20.55 -18.91 -18.21
N GLU A 383 -21.32 -18.66 -19.26
CA GLU A 383 -22.62 -18.02 -19.08
C GLU A 383 -23.35 -18.89 -18.06
N LEU A 384 -23.77 -18.28 -16.95
CA LEU A 384 -24.71 -18.89 -16.03
C LEU A 384 -25.99 -19.18 -16.80
N THR A 385 -26.05 -20.33 -17.47
CA THR A 385 -27.29 -20.85 -17.98
C THR A 385 -28.10 -21.14 -16.74
N THR A 386 -29.13 -20.32 -16.51
CA THR A 386 -30.18 -20.63 -15.54
C THR A 386 -30.77 -21.96 -15.99
N VAL A 387 -30.29 -23.05 -15.38
CA VAL A 387 -30.87 -24.37 -15.57
C VAL A 387 -32.27 -24.28 -15.00
N LYS A 388 -33.27 -24.15 -15.89
CA LYS A 388 -34.66 -24.42 -15.52
C LYS A 388 -34.66 -25.81 -14.88
N PRO A 389 -35.26 -25.99 -13.69
CA PRO A 389 -35.22 -27.26 -12.99
C PRO A 389 -35.82 -28.35 -13.87
N THR A 390 -34.96 -29.24 -14.36
CA THR A 390 -35.37 -30.47 -15.04
C THR A 390 -36.10 -31.32 -14.01
N LYS A 391 -37.37 -31.66 -14.30
CA LYS A 391 -38.18 -32.55 -13.47
C LYS A 391 -37.43 -33.87 -13.27
N ILE A 392 -37.10 -34.16 -12.02
CA ILE A 392 -36.65 -35.49 -11.59
C ILE A 392 -37.83 -36.46 -11.77
N PRO A 393 -37.63 -37.67 -12.34
CA PRO A 393 -38.68 -38.67 -12.40
C PRO A 393 -39.00 -39.13 -10.97
N GLN A 394 -40.21 -38.84 -10.49
CA GLN A 394 -40.71 -39.41 -9.24
C GLN A 394 -41.07 -40.87 -9.46
N THR A 395 -40.20 -41.80 -9.03
CA THR A 395 -40.64 -43.14 -8.64
C THR A 395 -41.16 -43.07 -7.22
N SER A 396 -42.46 -42.83 -7.05
CA SER A 396 -43.11 -42.85 -5.73
C SER A 396 -43.49 -44.28 -5.34
N LYS A 397 -42.81 -44.84 -4.33
CA LYS A 397 -43.44 -45.83 -3.43
C LYS A 397 -44.38 -45.08 -2.49
N THR A 398 -45.61 -45.57 -2.44
CA THR A 398 -46.75 -45.01 -1.72
C THR A 398 -46.51 -44.95 -0.21
N VAL A 399 -46.58 -43.75 0.38
CA VAL A 399 -46.89 -43.56 1.80
C VAL A 399 -48.09 -42.62 1.85
N LYS A 400 -49.25 -43.16 2.24
CA LYS A 400 -50.48 -42.40 2.43
C LYS A 400 -50.34 -41.55 3.70
N VAL A 401 -50.37 -40.24 3.55
CA VAL A 401 -50.63 -39.29 4.65
C VAL A 401 -51.86 -38.48 4.26
N PHE A 402 -52.90 -38.58 5.08
CA PHE A 402 -54.14 -37.81 4.99
C PHE A 402 -53.89 -36.38 5.44
N ILE A 403 -54.14 -35.39 4.56
CA ILE A 403 -54.35 -33.99 4.97
C ILE A 403 -55.49 -33.41 4.12
N GLN A 404 -56.46 -32.83 4.82
CA GLN A 404 -57.69 -32.21 4.29
C GLN A 404 -57.40 -31.03 3.35
N THR A 405 -58.17 -30.98 2.28
CA THR A 405 -58.28 -29.88 1.33
C THR A 405 -59.25 -28.82 1.86
N THR A 406 -58.81 -27.57 1.94
CA THR A 406 -59.70 -26.41 1.91
C THR A 406 -59.23 -25.49 0.80
N ALA A 407 -60.08 -25.33 -0.21
CA ALA A 407 -59.87 -24.43 -1.34
C ALA A 407 -60.13 -22.97 -0.90
N VAL A 408 -59.29 -22.04 -1.33
CA VAL A 408 -59.58 -20.60 -1.31
C VAL A 408 -59.28 -20.02 -2.69
N GLN A 409 -60.27 -19.33 -3.23
CA GLN A 409 -60.31 -18.72 -4.55
C GLN A 409 -59.35 -17.54 -4.68
N VAL A 410 -58.76 -17.38 -5.87
CA VAL A 410 -57.98 -16.22 -6.30
C VAL A 410 -58.93 -15.26 -7.04
N ILE A 411 -59.04 -14.02 -6.55
CA ILE A 411 -59.65 -12.88 -7.24
C ILE A 411 -58.50 -12.01 -7.79
N PRO A 412 -58.49 -11.61 -9.07
CA PRO A 412 -57.46 -10.72 -9.61
C PRO A 412 -57.85 -9.26 -9.37
N THR A 413 -56.96 -8.46 -8.77
CA THR A 413 -57.10 -7.00 -8.68
C THR A 413 -56.14 -6.27 -9.62
N GLU A 414 -56.73 -5.28 -10.29
CA GLU A 414 -56.20 -4.39 -11.33
C GLU A 414 -54.94 -3.61 -10.97
N LYS A 415 -54.13 -3.36 -12.01
CA LYS A 415 -53.09 -2.32 -12.06
C LYS A 415 -53.72 -0.92 -12.15
N PRO A 416 -53.16 0.10 -11.46
CA PRO A 416 -53.34 1.48 -11.88
C PRO A 416 -52.17 1.97 -12.73
N GLN A 417 -52.51 2.60 -13.85
CA GLN A 417 -51.66 3.44 -14.71
C GLN A 417 -51.64 4.90 -14.18
N PRO A 418 -50.68 5.73 -14.63
CA PRO A 418 -50.23 6.93 -13.91
C PRO A 418 -51.10 8.15 -14.19
N LYS A 419 -51.19 9.08 -13.22
CA LYS A 419 -51.77 10.41 -13.41
C LYS A 419 -50.68 11.44 -13.73
N GLU A 420 -50.91 12.15 -14.83
CA GLU A 420 -50.29 13.42 -15.19
C GLU A 420 -50.76 14.53 -14.25
N GLU A 421 -49.83 15.37 -13.77
CA GLU A 421 -50.12 16.73 -13.32
C GLU A 421 -49.07 17.69 -13.90
N THR A 422 -49.55 18.69 -14.64
CA THR A 422 -48.79 19.82 -15.19
C THR A 422 -48.52 20.92 -14.14
N PRO A 423 -47.50 21.77 -14.34
CA PRO A 423 -46.79 22.45 -13.26
C PRO A 423 -47.36 23.83 -12.90
N SER A 424 -47.25 24.20 -11.63
CA SER A 424 -47.40 25.59 -11.18
C SER A 424 -46.02 26.27 -11.08
N LEU A 425 -45.95 27.48 -11.63
CA LEU A 425 -44.81 28.39 -11.60
C LEU A 425 -44.63 28.99 -10.20
N LEU A 426 -43.35 29.21 -9.85
CA LEU A 426 -42.77 30.01 -8.74
C LEU A 426 -42.11 29.15 -7.64
N TRP A 427 -40.85 29.54 -7.34
CA TRP A 427 -39.87 28.95 -6.41
C TRP A 427 -38.83 28.02 -7.03
N GLY A 428 -38.00 28.58 -7.92
CA GLY A 428 -36.66 28.07 -8.20
C GLY A 428 -35.62 28.98 -7.54
N LEU A 429 -34.94 28.48 -6.51
CA LEU A 429 -33.51 28.67 -6.19
C LEU A 429 -33.23 28.17 -4.76
N PHE A 430 -32.42 27.11 -4.66
CA PHE A 430 -31.84 26.47 -3.46
C PHE A 430 -32.76 25.60 -2.59
N ASP A 431 -33.01 24.37 -3.06
CA ASP A 431 -33.35 23.26 -2.17
C ASP A 431 -32.04 22.60 -1.69
N VAL A 432 -31.62 22.96 -0.48
CA VAL A 432 -30.53 22.33 0.26
C VAL A 432 -31.15 21.69 1.50
N ASP A 433 -30.82 20.41 1.72
CA ASP A 433 -31.36 19.54 2.75
C ASP A 433 -31.40 20.24 4.14
N PRO A 434 -32.49 20.10 4.94
CA PRO A 434 -32.61 20.75 6.25
C PRO A 434 -31.50 20.38 7.24
N ILE A 435 -30.86 19.22 7.04
CA ILE A 435 -29.78 18.71 7.89
C ILE A 435 -28.46 19.45 7.61
N GLU A 436 -28.16 19.81 6.36
CA GLU A 436 -26.93 20.54 6.01
C GLU A 436 -26.94 21.99 6.53
N LYS A 437 -28.11 22.64 6.58
CA LYS A 437 -28.25 23.99 7.16
C LYS A 437 -27.87 24.02 8.64
N SER A 438 -28.19 22.98 9.40
CA SER A 438 -27.84 22.92 10.82
C SER A 438 -26.34 22.75 11.05
N HIS A 439 -25.66 21.93 10.24
CA HIS A 439 -24.20 21.78 10.29
C HIS A 439 -23.46 23.05 9.89
N LEU A 440 -23.95 23.79 8.90
CA LEU A 440 -23.34 25.06 8.48
C LEU A 440 -23.49 26.14 9.56
N ILE A 441 -24.65 26.21 10.22
CA ILE A 441 -24.87 27.15 11.33
C ILE A 441 -23.99 26.80 12.53
N ILE A 442 -23.86 25.52 12.88
CA ILE A 442 -22.97 25.07 13.98
C ILE A 442 -21.51 25.41 13.65
N ALA A 443 -21.06 25.16 12.41
CA ALA A 443 -19.70 25.51 11.98
C ALA A 443 -19.44 27.01 12.06
N LEU A 444 -20.42 27.85 11.68
CA LEU A 444 -20.32 29.30 11.76
C LEU A 444 -20.24 29.79 13.22
N ILE A 445 -21.04 29.22 14.12
CA ILE A 445 -21.01 29.54 15.55
C ILE A 445 -19.67 29.11 16.17
N CYS A 446 -19.18 27.90 15.87
CA CYS A 446 -17.88 27.44 16.33
C CYS A 446 -16.74 28.33 15.84
N PHE A 447 -16.80 28.80 14.59
CA PHE A 447 -15.82 29.72 14.02
C PHE A 447 -15.82 31.08 14.74
N ILE A 448 -17.00 31.64 15.01
CA ILE A 448 -17.13 32.92 15.74
C ILE A 448 -16.59 32.77 17.18
N LEU A 449 -16.95 31.69 17.88
CA LEU A 449 -16.47 31.42 19.23
C LEU A 449 -14.95 31.24 19.28
N PHE A 450 -14.37 30.51 18.33
CA PHE A 450 -12.92 30.34 18.23
C PHE A 450 -12.19 31.67 18.05
N ASN A 451 -12.69 32.54 17.17
CA ASN A 451 -12.10 33.87 16.95
C ASN A 451 -12.25 34.79 18.17
N LEU A 452 -13.36 34.72 18.90
CA LEU A 452 -13.56 35.47 20.15
C LEU A 452 -12.58 35.02 21.25
N ILE A 453 -12.38 33.71 21.41
CA ILE A 453 -11.41 33.15 22.36
C ILE A 453 -9.99 33.60 21.98
N LEU A 454 -9.63 33.52 20.70
CA LEU A 454 -8.34 33.96 20.21
C LEU A 454 -8.10 35.46 20.46
N PHE A 455 -9.12 36.29 20.23
CA PHE A 455 -9.07 37.73 20.53
C PHE A 455 -8.84 37.99 22.02
N TYR A 456 -9.52 37.27 22.91
CA TYR A 456 -9.33 37.38 24.35
C TYR A 456 -7.92 36.97 24.80
N ILE A 457 -7.37 35.89 24.23
CA ILE A 457 -6.00 35.44 24.52
C ILE A 457 -4.99 36.52 24.10
N ILE A 458 -5.16 37.12 22.91
CA ILE A 458 -4.29 38.19 22.43
C ILE A 458 -4.39 39.43 23.33
N LEU A 459 -5.60 39.81 23.74
CA LEU A 459 -5.81 40.93 24.65
C LEU A 459 -5.15 40.69 26.02
N TRP A 460 -5.29 39.47 26.55
CA TRP A 460 -4.68 39.05 27.81
C TRP A 460 -3.14 39.09 27.74
N LEU A 461 -2.54 38.55 26.67
CA LEU A 461 -1.09 38.62 26.44
C LEU A 461 -0.60 40.06 26.31
N ALA A 462 -1.35 40.93 25.62
CA ALA A 462 -0.98 42.34 25.48
C ALA A 462 -1.01 43.08 26.83
N LEU A 463 -1.99 42.78 27.70
CA LEU A 463 -2.06 43.32 29.06
C LEU A 463 -0.93 42.77 29.95
N TRP A 464 -0.62 41.48 29.83
CA TRP A 464 0.48 40.85 30.56
C TRP A 464 1.85 41.47 30.20
N VAL A 465 2.11 41.69 28.90
CA VAL A 465 3.32 42.37 28.42
C VAL A 465 3.40 43.82 28.90
N LYS A 466 2.28 44.54 28.95
CA LYS A 466 2.23 45.89 29.54
C LYS A 466 2.55 45.87 31.04
N GLY A 467 2.04 44.87 31.77
CA GLY A 467 2.37 44.65 33.18
C GLY A 467 3.86 44.42 33.41
N LEU A 468 4.47 43.53 32.62
CA LEU A 468 5.91 43.25 32.66
C LEU A 468 6.77 44.49 32.40
N LYS A 469 6.42 45.30 31.39
CA LYS A 469 7.14 46.56 31.11
C LYS A 469 7.07 47.54 32.28
N LYS A 470 5.92 47.61 32.98
CA LYS A 470 5.77 48.47 34.16
C LYS A 470 6.65 48.00 35.32
N THR A 471 6.75 46.68 35.54
CA THR A 471 7.60 46.09 36.58
C THR A 471 9.08 46.29 36.29
N ILE A 472 9.51 46.09 35.04
CA ILE A 472 10.90 46.31 34.61
C ILE A 472 11.31 47.78 34.74
N ASN A 473 10.43 48.72 34.38
CA ASN A 473 10.73 50.14 34.51
C ASN A 473 10.78 50.61 35.97
N ARG A 474 10.03 49.97 36.88
CA ARG A 474 10.12 50.23 38.32
C ARG A 474 11.44 49.75 38.92
N SER A 475 11.87 48.53 38.55
CA SER A 475 13.17 47.98 38.94
C SER A 475 14.34 48.86 38.48
N LYS A 476 14.31 49.37 37.24
CA LYS A 476 15.36 50.27 36.73
C LYS A 476 15.43 51.62 37.45
N LYS A 477 14.30 52.13 37.94
CA LYS A 477 14.25 53.39 38.69
C LYS A 477 14.84 53.24 40.09
N GLU A 478 14.60 52.10 40.75
CA GLU A 478 15.19 51.76 42.05
C GLU A 478 16.71 51.52 41.96
N THR A 479 17.22 51.04 40.82
CA THR A 479 18.68 50.87 40.63
C THR A 479 19.42 52.21 40.40
N GLN A 480 18.73 53.23 39.90
CA GLN A 480 19.30 54.55 39.59
C GLN A 480 19.37 55.46 40.83
N GLU A 481 18.53 55.23 41.84
CA GLU A 481 18.59 55.95 43.13
C GLU A 481 19.71 55.42 44.05
N MET A 482 20.22 54.22 43.82
CA MET A 482 21.30 53.60 44.60
C MET A 482 22.73 53.97 44.15
N SER A 483 22.92 54.63 43.00
CA SER A 483 24.24 54.95 42.44
C SER A 483 24.76 56.35 42.79
N GLY A 484 24.16 57.03 43.76
CA GLY A 484 24.53 58.40 44.17
C GLY A 484 25.31 58.45 45.49
N PHE A 485 26.48 57.82 45.59
CA PHE A 485 27.45 58.09 46.67
C PHE A 485 28.89 58.02 46.14
N PRO A 486 29.79 58.95 46.54
CA PRO A 486 31.13 59.08 45.97
C PRO A 486 32.15 58.12 46.60
N SER A 487 33.14 57.74 45.79
CA SER A 487 34.25 56.83 46.09
C SER A 487 35.49 57.54 46.66
N GLU A 488 36.16 56.91 47.63
CA GLU A 488 37.59 57.12 47.96
C GLU A 488 38.28 55.79 48.38
N PRO A 489 39.63 55.69 48.34
CA PRO A 489 40.35 54.45 47.97
C PRO A 489 41.35 53.86 49.02
N ALA A 490 42.02 52.75 48.63
CA ALA A 490 43.21 52.06 49.18
C ALA A 490 42.99 51.17 50.45
N THR A 491 43.66 50.02 50.71
CA THR A 491 45.04 49.54 50.41
C THR A 491 45.20 48.01 50.64
N SER A 492 46.44 47.51 50.52
CA SER A 492 46.99 46.17 50.15
C SER A 492 47.46 45.19 51.27
N TYR A 493 48.05 44.06 50.81
CA TYR A 493 48.94 43.03 51.43
C TYR A 493 48.25 41.68 51.82
N TYR A 494 48.73 40.47 51.46
CA TYR A 494 50.10 39.90 51.47
C TYR A 494 50.41 38.79 50.41
N GLU A 495 51.69 38.82 50.02
CA GLU A 495 52.74 37.87 49.56
C GLU A 495 52.60 36.31 49.48
N VAL A 496 52.99 35.77 48.29
CA VAL A 496 54.02 34.75 47.91
C VAL A 496 54.15 33.40 48.67
N GLN A 497 54.17 32.28 47.92
CA GLN A 497 55.31 31.35 47.76
C GLN A 497 55.03 30.26 46.70
N HIS A 498 56.06 29.98 45.90
CA HIS A 498 56.14 29.00 44.81
C HIS A 498 56.88 27.77 45.35
N GLU A 499 56.48 26.55 44.99
CA GLU A 499 57.44 25.43 44.94
C GLU A 499 57.05 24.38 43.89
N ARG A 500 58.09 23.91 43.20
CA ARG A 500 58.19 22.96 42.09
C ARG A 500 58.80 21.68 42.67
N LEU A 501 58.50 20.50 42.11
CA LEU A 501 59.44 19.37 41.88
C LEU A 501 58.70 18.12 41.34
N ASP A 502 58.93 17.83 40.05
CA ASP A 502 59.50 16.63 39.42
C ASP A 502 59.09 15.16 39.73
N GLU A 503 59.27 14.42 38.63
CA GLU A 503 59.09 13.01 38.23
C GLU A 503 59.56 11.90 39.18
N ASP A 504 58.90 10.71 39.13
CA ASP A 504 59.50 9.46 38.60
C ASP A 504 58.60 8.21 38.69
N ILE A 505 58.46 7.52 37.55
CA ILE A 505 58.59 6.07 37.22
C ILE A 505 58.27 4.99 38.28
N TYR A 506 57.36 4.03 37.96
CA TYR A 506 57.63 2.57 37.89
C TYR A 506 56.44 1.74 37.36
N ASP A 507 56.75 0.74 36.52
CA ASP A 507 55.89 -0.33 35.98
C ASP A 507 55.43 -1.36 37.05
N ASP A 508 54.31 -2.07 36.79
CA ASP A 508 54.29 -3.53 36.49
C ASP A 508 52.99 -4.29 36.91
N VAL A 509 52.66 -5.29 36.08
CA VAL A 509 51.79 -6.51 36.24
C VAL A 509 50.26 -6.42 36.47
N GLY A 510 49.51 -7.15 35.62
CA GLY A 510 48.06 -7.43 35.66
C GLY A 510 47.58 -8.43 36.76
N PRO A 511 46.43 -9.14 36.61
CA PRO A 511 46.02 -9.83 35.38
C PRO A 511 44.52 -9.75 34.99
N SER A 512 44.31 -10.27 33.78
CA SER A 512 43.10 -10.63 33.03
C SER A 512 42.05 -11.49 33.75
N ILE A 513 40.77 -11.22 33.47
CA ILE A 513 39.63 -12.11 33.72
C ILE A 513 38.98 -12.52 32.39
N THR A 514 38.97 -13.83 32.16
CA THR A 514 38.25 -14.57 31.13
C THR A 514 36.78 -14.76 31.52
N THR A 515 35.84 -14.59 30.59
CA THR A 515 34.59 -15.38 30.61
C THR A 515 34.16 -15.76 29.20
N THR A 516 34.01 -17.07 29.04
CA THR A 516 33.53 -17.85 27.91
C THR A 516 32.03 -17.74 27.71
N SER A 517 31.56 -17.80 26.45
CA SER A 517 30.28 -18.46 26.13
C SER A 517 30.46 -19.37 24.90
N ARG A 518 29.98 -20.59 25.04
CA ARG A 518 30.05 -21.69 24.06
C ARG A 518 28.83 -21.69 23.14
N PHE A 519 29.10 -22.31 21.99
CA PHE A 519 28.24 -22.81 20.91
C PHE A 519 26.90 -23.43 21.31
#